data_AF-A0A3A6G2G1-F1
#
_entry.id   AF-A0A3A6G2G1-F1
#
_cell.length_a   1.000
_cell.length_b   1.000
_cell.length_c   1.000
_cell.angle_alpha   90.00
_cell.angle_beta   90.00
_cell.angle_gamma   90.00
#
_symmetry.space_group_name_H-M   'P 1'
#
loop_
_entity.id
_entity.type
_entity.pdbx_description
1 polymer ?
#
loop_
_entity_poly.entity_id
_entity_poly.type
_entity_poly.pdbx_seq_one_letter_code
_entity_poly.pdbx_strand_id
1 'polypeptide(L)'
;MSQKAENLLNLALDATSEEREKSLELEVGYQPLDQEWDLIIKYSGNLEAVREIASSVTELSNEYAILTVPESRIEQLAQIPEIEYIEKPKRLFFEAANGKRVSCILPVQTAPLKLFGAGILTAVIDSGIDYSHSDFRNPDGTTRIRALWDQSISGNPPEGYFLGTEYTQEQINAALSEQVKARQEQIVPSRDISGHGTSVAGVAAGNGRGSVGGIYMGVAPQSELLIVKLGNPRQGGFPRTTELMQGVDYVLRKALEYRMPVAINISFGNTYGSHEPYN
;
A
#
# COMPACT_ATOMS: atom_id res chain seq x y z
N MET A 1 -5.01 -29.58 -20.61
CA MET A 1 -5.12 -29.10 -19.21
C MET A 1 -4.27 -29.92 -18.27
N SER A 2 -3.29 -29.29 -17.64
CA SER A 2 -2.39 -29.91 -16.66
C SER A 2 -2.93 -29.73 -15.24
N GLN A 3 -2.93 -30.79 -14.43
CA GLN A 3 -3.30 -30.71 -13.01
C GLN A 3 -2.30 -29.89 -12.17
N LYS A 4 -1.05 -29.72 -12.66
CA LYS A 4 -0.02 -28.95 -11.95
C LYS A 4 -0.07 -27.46 -12.29
N ALA A 5 -0.79 -27.08 -13.34
CA ALA A 5 -0.93 -25.69 -13.77
C ALA A 5 -2.09 -25.00 -13.06
N GLU A 6 -1.89 -23.74 -12.65
CA GLU A 6 -2.95 -22.86 -12.16
C GLU A 6 -4.11 -22.80 -13.16
N ASN A 7 -5.34 -22.66 -12.66
CA ASN A 7 -6.55 -22.51 -13.49
C ASN A 7 -6.45 -21.34 -14.49
N LEU A 8 -5.84 -20.21 -14.09
CA LEU A 8 -5.67 -19.05 -14.97
C LEU A 8 -4.67 -19.32 -16.09
N LEU A 9 -3.62 -20.09 -15.83
CA LEU A 9 -2.68 -20.52 -16.87
C LEU A 9 -3.37 -21.49 -17.84
N ASN A 10 -4.10 -22.50 -17.34
CA ASN A 10 -4.89 -23.39 -18.20
C ASN A 10 -5.88 -22.60 -19.07
N LEU A 11 -6.61 -21.64 -18.47
CA LEU A 11 -7.55 -20.79 -19.21
C LEU A 11 -6.86 -19.92 -20.27
N ALA A 12 -5.65 -19.42 -20.00
CA ALA A 12 -4.90 -18.65 -20.98
C ALA A 12 -4.41 -19.50 -22.15
N LEU A 13 -3.94 -20.73 -21.88
CA LEU A 13 -3.50 -21.68 -22.92
C LEU A 13 -4.66 -22.15 -23.81
N ASP A 14 -5.86 -22.30 -23.24
CA ASP A 14 -7.06 -22.71 -23.97
C ASP A 14 -7.73 -21.55 -24.73
N ALA A 15 -7.46 -20.30 -24.35
CA ALA A 15 -8.05 -19.10 -24.96
C ALA A 15 -7.38 -18.74 -26.30
N THR A 16 -8.17 -18.19 -27.23
CA THR A 16 -7.63 -17.62 -28.48
C THR A 16 -6.79 -16.37 -28.20
N SER A 17 -5.87 -16.02 -29.12
CA SER A 17 -5.07 -14.80 -28.99
C SER A 17 -5.92 -13.54 -28.82
N GLU A 18 -7.05 -13.45 -29.53
CA GLU A 18 -7.97 -12.31 -29.43
C GLU A 18 -8.68 -12.25 -28.06
N GLU A 19 -8.98 -13.39 -27.44
CA GLU A 19 -9.54 -13.46 -26.09
C GLU A 19 -8.49 -13.13 -25.02
N ARG A 20 -7.24 -13.54 -25.23
CA ARG A 20 -6.12 -13.17 -24.35
C ARG A 20 -5.86 -11.67 -24.36
N GLU A 21 -5.77 -11.05 -25.54
CA GLU A 21 -5.54 -9.62 -25.71
C GLU A 21 -6.66 -8.75 -25.12
N LYS A 22 -7.91 -9.23 -25.16
CA LYS A 22 -9.05 -8.53 -24.55
C LYS A 22 -9.08 -8.65 -23.03
N SER A 23 -8.32 -9.57 -22.44
CA SER A 23 -8.28 -9.78 -21.01
C SER A 23 -7.08 -9.07 -20.38
N LEU A 24 -7.35 -8.35 -19.30
CA LEU A 24 -6.28 -7.72 -18.52
C LEU A 24 -5.40 -8.74 -17.81
N GLU A 25 -5.84 -10.00 -17.67
CA GLU A 25 -5.18 -11.03 -16.87
C GLU A 25 -4.59 -12.17 -17.71
N LEU A 26 -5.24 -12.56 -18.81
CA LEU A 26 -4.87 -13.79 -19.52
C LEU A 26 -3.54 -13.66 -20.26
N GLU A 27 -3.16 -12.49 -20.76
CA GLU A 27 -1.92 -12.32 -21.52
C GLU A 27 -0.69 -11.99 -20.64
N VAL A 28 -0.89 -11.92 -19.32
CA VAL A 28 0.20 -11.56 -18.40
C VAL A 28 1.24 -12.68 -18.33
N GLY A 29 2.46 -12.37 -18.74
CA GLY A 29 3.58 -13.32 -18.82
C GLY A 29 3.80 -13.90 -20.21
N TYR A 30 2.91 -13.66 -21.17
CA TYR A 30 3.09 -14.12 -22.54
C TYR A 30 3.93 -13.14 -23.37
N GLN A 31 4.86 -13.67 -24.17
CA GLN A 31 5.71 -12.94 -25.09
C GLN A 31 5.32 -13.30 -26.53
N PRO A 32 4.52 -12.47 -27.23
CA PRO A 32 3.91 -12.85 -28.51
C PRO A 32 4.91 -13.08 -29.65
N LEU A 33 6.07 -12.40 -29.62
CA LEU A 33 7.09 -12.50 -30.66
C LEU A 33 7.75 -13.88 -30.68
N ASP A 34 8.06 -14.40 -29.50
CA ASP A 34 8.80 -15.65 -29.32
C ASP A 34 7.87 -16.83 -28.97
N GLN A 35 6.58 -16.55 -28.75
CA GLN A 35 5.57 -17.50 -28.29
C GLN A 35 5.98 -18.19 -26.97
N GLU A 36 6.57 -17.40 -26.07
CA GLU A 36 7.07 -17.87 -24.78
C GLU A 36 6.23 -17.34 -23.63
N TRP A 37 6.27 -18.06 -22.51
CA TRP A 37 5.65 -17.71 -21.26
C TRP A 37 6.71 -17.58 -20.17
N ASP A 38 6.66 -16.45 -19.46
CA ASP A 38 7.24 -16.34 -18.13
C ASP A 38 6.30 -17.03 -17.14
N LEU A 39 6.84 -17.99 -16.37
CA LEU A 39 6.11 -18.80 -15.41
C LEU A 39 6.88 -18.87 -14.08
N ILE A 40 6.12 -19.08 -13.01
CA ILE A 40 6.62 -19.34 -11.65
C ILE A 40 6.33 -20.80 -11.34
N ILE A 41 7.34 -21.54 -10.88
CA ILE A 41 7.17 -22.93 -10.46
C ILE A 41 7.52 -23.11 -8.99
N LYS A 42 6.82 -24.06 -8.34
CA LYS A 42 7.28 -24.73 -7.13
C LYS A 42 7.88 -26.08 -7.56
N TYR A 43 9.06 -26.41 -7.06
CA TYR A 43 9.75 -27.66 -7.40
C TYR A 43 10.33 -28.36 -6.17
N SER A 44 10.81 -29.57 -6.37
CA SER A 44 11.65 -30.31 -5.43
C SER A 44 12.88 -30.87 -6.15
N GLY A 45 13.99 -31.05 -5.43
CA GLY A 45 15.23 -31.58 -6.01
C GLY A 45 15.97 -30.58 -6.89
N ASN A 46 16.36 -30.99 -8.11
CA ASN A 46 17.16 -30.15 -9.02
C ASN A 46 16.36 -29.82 -10.29
N LEU A 47 16.77 -28.75 -10.98
CA LEU A 47 16.12 -28.24 -12.18
C LEU A 47 16.91 -28.53 -13.46
N GLU A 48 17.69 -29.62 -13.53
CA GLU A 48 18.47 -29.94 -14.74
C GLU A 48 17.54 -30.21 -15.93
N ALA A 49 16.54 -31.08 -15.76
CA ALA A 49 15.55 -31.37 -16.80
C ALA A 49 14.75 -30.13 -17.23
N VAL A 50 14.49 -29.20 -16.30
CA VAL A 50 13.79 -27.94 -16.60
C VAL A 50 14.63 -27.03 -17.49
N ARG A 51 15.95 -26.99 -17.28
CA ARG A 51 16.89 -26.16 -18.08
C ARG A 51 17.04 -26.63 -19.52
N GLU A 52 16.70 -27.89 -19.82
CA GLU A 52 16.68 -28.38 -21.21
C GLU A 52 15.44 -27.91 -21.98
N ILE A 53 14.37 -27.57 -21.25
CA ILE A 53 13.08 -27.18 -21.82
C ILE A 53 12.92 -25.66 -21.86
N ALA A 54 13.27 -24.99 -20.75
CA ALA A 54 13.11 -23.56 -20.57
C ALA A 54 14.27 -22.78 -21.19
N SER A 55 13.93 -21.66 -21.83
CA SER A 55 14.87 -20.70 -22.41
C SER A 55 15.66 -19.94 -21.33
N SER A 56 15.04 -19.76 -20.15
CA SER A 56 15.71 -19.18 -18.98
C SER A 56 15.20 -19.82 -17.68
N VAL A 57 16.07 -19.93 -16.67
CA VAL A 57 15.72 -20.40 -15.33
C VAL A 57 16.43 -19.55 -14.28
N THR A 58 15.65 -18.92 -13.40
CA THR A 58 16.12 -18.17 -12.23
C THR A 58 15.63 -18.88 -10.97
N GLU A 59 16.54 -19.52 -10.25
CA GLU A 59 16.22 -20.15 -8.96
C GLU A 59 16.00 -19.10 -7.85
N LEU A 60 14.98 -19.32 -7.04
CA LEU A 60 14.62 -18.52 -5.88
C LEU A 60 14.74 -19.37 -4.61
N SER A 61 14.72 -18.72 -3.45
CA SER A 61 14.68 -19.41 -2.16
C SER A 61 13.37 -20.19 -1.98
N ASN A 62 13.38 -21.20 -1.10
CA ASN A 62 12.23 -22.06 -0.79
C ASN A 62 11.69 -22.84 -2.00
N GLU A 63 12.58 -23.34 -2.86
CA GLU A 63 12.28 -24.22 -4.00
C GLU A 63 11.23 -23.61 -4.96
N TYR A 64 11.37 -22.31 -5.22
CA TYR A 64 10.66 -21.62 -6.29
C TYR A 64 11.63 -21.27 -7.41
N ALA A 65 11.14 -21.23 -8.65
CA ALA A 65 11.93 -20.70 -9.77
C ALA A 65 11.04 -19.91 -10.72
N ILE A 66 11.63 -18.90 -11.36
CA ILE A 66 11.03 -18.19 -12.49
C ILE A 66 11.67 -18.72 -13.76
N LEU A 67 10.86 -19.03 -14.76
CA LEU A 67 11.33 -19.58 -16.02
C LEU A 67 10.63 -18.95 -17.21
N THR A 68 11.36 -18.80 -18.30
CA THR A 68 10.79 -18.46 -19.60
C THR A 68 10.77 -19.74 -20.44
N VAL A 69 9.61 -20.15 -20.94
CA VAL A 69 9.43 -21.42 -21.66
C VAL A 69 8.55 -21.23 -22.91
N PRO A 70 8.88 -21.85 -24.05
CA PRO A 70 7.99 -21.86 -25.20
C PRO A 70 6.61 -22.46 -24.86
N GLU A 71 5.53 -21.83 -25.32
CA GLU A 71 4.14 -22.28 -25.06
C GLU A 71 3.96 -23.76 -25.41
N SER A 72 4.53 -24.18 -26.55
CA SER A 72 4.52 -25.56 -27.05
C SER A 72 5.16 -26.60 -26.12
N ARG A 73 6.00 -26.18 -25.16
CA ARG A 73 6.69 -27.07 -24.23
C ARG A 73 6.12 -27.05 -22.81
N ILE A 74 5.09 -26.26 -22.55
CA ILE A 74 4.49 -26.16 -21.20
C ILE A 74 3.88 -27.51 -20.76
N GLU A 75 3.31 -28.29 -21.68
CA GLU A 75 2.80 -29.63 -21.35
C GLU A 75 3.93 -30.58 -20.95
N GLN A 76 5.08 -30.52 -21.63
CA GLN A 76 6.26 -31.31 -21.29
C GLN A 76 6.85 -30.87 -19.94
N LEU A 77 6.90 -29.56 -19.70
CA LEU A 77 7.32 -28.99 -18.41
C LEU A 77 6.45 -29.56 -17.28
N ALA A 78 5.13 -29.57 -17.43
CA ALA A 78 4.21 -30.08 -16.40
C ALA A 78 4.34 -31.58 -16.11
N GLN A 79 4.95 -32.36 -17.00
CA GLN A 79 5.18 -33.79 -16.80
C GLN A 79 6.45 -34.08 -16.00
N ILE A 80 7.33 -33.09 -15.80
CA ILE A 80 8.54 -33.25 -14.98
C ILE A 80 8.13 -33.60 -13.53
N PRO A 81 8.62 -34.72 -12.97
CA PRO A 81 8.27 -35.15 -11.60
C PRO A 81 8.62 -34.12 -10.54
N GLU A 82 9.76 -33.45 -10.69
CA GLU A 82 10.30 -32.43 -9.79
C GLU A 82 9.42 -31.17 -9.71
N ILE A 83 8.58 -30.90 -10.71
CA ILE A 83 7.66 -29.76 -10.67
C ILE A 83 6.41 -30.13 -9.88
N GLU A 84 6.08 -29.34 -8.87
CA GLU A 84 4.89 -29.54 -8.03
C GLU A 84 3.74 -28.66 -8.49
N TYR A 85 4.04 -27.41 -8.89
CA TYR A 85 3.05 -26.42 -9.28
C TYR A 85 3.62 -25.41 -10.27
N ILE A 86 2.79 -24.92 -11.19
CA ILE A 86 3.11 -23.93 -12.22
C ILE A 86 2.05 -22.82 -12.23
N GLU A 87 2.48 -21.56 -12.17
CA GLU A 87 1.63 -20.37 -12.19
C GLU A 87 2.17 -19.34 -13.19
N LYS A 88 1.27 -18.58 -13.84
CA LYS A 88 1.66 -17.41 -14.66
C LYS A 88 1.80 -16.17 -13.76
N PRO A 89 2.62 -15.17 -14.13
CA PRO A 89 2.68 -13.93 -13.39
C PRO A 89 1.32 -13.20 -13.40
N LYS A 90 1.14 -12.36 -12.38
CA LYS A 90 -0.05 -11.55 -12.15
C LYS A 90 0.28 -10.07 -12.39
N ARG A 91 -0.68 -9.32 -12.92
CA ARG A 91 -0.47 -7.88 -13.12
C ARG A 91 -0.44 -7.16 -11.78
N LEU A 92 0.57 -6.32 -11.60
CA LEU A 92 0.61 -5.37 -10.49
C LEU A 92 -0.19 -4.14 -10.89
N PHE A 93 -1.19 -3.77 -10.09
CA PHE A 93 -1.99 -2.55 -10.27
C PHE A 93 -1.68 -1.55 -9.17
N PHE A 94 -1.84 -0.26 -9.45
CA PHE A 94 -1.87 0.76 -8.40
C PHE A 94 -3.09 0.51 -7.49
N GLU A 95 -2.83 0.18 -6.23
CA GLU A 95 -3.85 -0.38 -5.32
C GLU A 95 -5.02 0.57 -5.01
N ALA A 96 -4.83 1.89 -5.10
CA ALA A 96 -5.87 2.86 -4.76
C ALA A 96 -7.11 2.78 -5.67
N ALA A 97 -6.92 2.73 -7.00
CA ALA A 97 -8.03 2.69 -7.95
C ALA A 97 -8.74 1.34 -7.97
N ASN A 98 -7.97 0.24 -7.88
CA ASN A 98 -8.54 -1.10 -7.80
C ASN A 98 -9.28 -1.31 -6.47
N GLY A 99 -8.67 -0.93 -5.35
CA GLY A 99 -9.24 -1.01 -4.01
C GLY A 99 -10.60 -0.32 -3.91
N LYS A 100 -10.75 0.89 -4.49
CA LYS A 100 -12.05 1.58 -4.58
C LYS A 100 -13.07 0.83 -5.42
N ARG A 101 -12.67 0.31 -6.59
CA ARG A 101 -13.55 -0.44 -7.47
C ARG A 101 -14.11 -1.69 -6.79
N VAL A 102 -13.28 -2.43 -6.06
CA VAL A 102 -13.68 -3.72 -5.45
C VAL A 102 -14.33 -3.57 -4.08
N SER A 103 -14.10 -2.47 -3.36
CA SER A 103 -14.69 -2.20 -2.04
C SER A 103 -16.13 -1.68 -2.07
N CYS A 104 -16.73 -1.55 -3.26
CA CYS A 104 -18.08 -1.00 -3.43
C CYS A 104 -18.26 0.37 -2.75
N ILE A 105 -17.22 1.21 -2.73
CA ILE A 105 -17.28 2.56 -2.14
C ILE A 105 -17.96 3.57 -3.07
N LEU A 106 -17.92 3.35 -4.39
CA LEU A 106 -18.45 4.27 -5.38
C LEU A 106 -19.95 4.60 -5.19
N PRO A 107 -20.84 3.64 -4.85
CA PRO A 107 -22.25 3.91 -4.59
C PRO A 107 -22.54 4.91 -3.46
N VAL A 108 -21.68 5.03 -2.43
CA VAL A 108 -21.91 6.01 -1.36
C VAL A 108 -21.38 7.41 -1.72
N GLN A 109 -20.55 7.50 -2.75
CA GLN A 109 -20.01 8.76 -3.29
C GLN A 109 -20.89 9.36 -4.38
N THR A 110 -21.88 8.62 -4.89
CA THR A 110 -22.87 9.11 -5.86
C THR A 110 -24.12 9.65 -5.15
N ALA A 111 -24.99 10.31 -5.90
CA ALA A 111 -26.29 10.75 -5.39
C ALA A 111 -27.14 9.53 -4.97
N PRO A 112 -27.91 9.61 -3.86
CA PRO A 112 -28.19 10.81 -3.08
C PRO A 112 -27.19 11.11 -1.95
N LEU A 113 -26.34 10.16 -1.58
CA LEU A 113 -25.56 10.20 -0.35
C LEU A 113 -24.38 11.18 -0.41
N LYS A 114 -23.62 11.19 -1.52
CA LYS A 114 -22.48 12.10 -1.75
C LYS A 114 -21.52 12.16 -0.54
N LEU A 115 -21.17 11.02 0.03
CA LEU A 115 -20.32 10.94 1.22
C LEU A 115 -18.83 10.98 0.84
N PHE A 116 -18.13 12.03 1.26
CA PHE A 116 -16.70 12.23 0.99
C PHE A 116 -15.85 12.42 2.26
N GLY A 117 -16.44 12.17 3.43
CA GLY A 117 -15.76 12.28 4.73
C GLY A 117 -15.72 13.69 5.33
N ALA A 118 -16.48 14.65 4.79
CA ALA A 118 -16.58 15.98 5.37
C ALA A 118 -17.07 15.93 6.83
N GLY A 119 -16.40 16.66 7.72
CA GLY A 119 -16.70 16.69 9.16
C GLY A 119 -16.19 15.47 9.94
N ILE A 120 -15.46 14.55 9.30
CA ILE A 120 -14.85 13.38 9.92
C ILE A 120 -13.33 13.54 9.94
N LEU A 121 -12.69 13.09 11.02
CA LEU A 121 -11.23 12.94 11.11
C LEU A 121 -10.83 11.56 10.58
N THR A 122 -9.85 11.54 9.68
CA THR A 122 -9.14 10.31 9.28
C THR A 122 -7.77 10.33 9.96
N ALA A 123 -7.56 9.42 10.90
CA ALA A 123 -6.30 9.30 11.59
C ALA A 123 -5.42 8.21 10.96
N VAL A 124 -4.16 8.52 10.71
CA VAL A 124 -3.17 7.57 10.18
C VAL A 124 -2.03 7.47 11.19
N ILE A 125 -1.90 6.30 11.79
CA ILE A 125 -0.81 5.96 12.71
C ILE A 125 0.17 5.07 11.94
N ASP A 126 1.25 5.67 11.44
CA ASP A 126 2.12 5.01 10.46
C ASP A 126 3.58 5.51 10.47
N SER A 127 4.32 5.43 9.35
CA SER A 127 5.68 5.93 9.15
C SER A 127 5.77 7.46 8.99
N GLY A 128 4.63 8.15 9.07
CA GLY A 128 4.48 9.60 8.92
C GLY A 128 3.72 10.01 7.67
N ILE A 129 3.92 11.24 7.23
CA ILE A 129 3.33 11.76 5.99
C ILE A 129 4.27 12.78 5.32
N ASP A 130 4.27 12.83 3.98
CA ASP A 130 4.71 14.01 3.24
C ASP A 130 3.62 15.09 3.31
N TYR A 131 3.68 15.94 4.34
CA TYR A 131 2.70 17.02 4.55
C TYR A 131 2.70 18.06 3.41
N SER A 132 3.74 18.08 2.56
CA SER A 132 3.86 19.02 1.44
C SER A 132 3.10 18.56 0.18
N HIS A 133 2.70 17.29 0.15
CA HIS A 133 2.03 16.68 -0.99
C HIS A 133 0.68 17.36 -1.28
N SER A 134 0.41 17.65 -2.56
CA SER A 134 -0.80 18.37 -3.01
C SER A 134 -2.09 17.66 -2.62
N ASP A 135 -2.06 16.33 -2.54
CA ASP A 135 -3.19 15.54 -2.07
C ASP A 135 -3.66 15.90 -0.67
N PHE A 136 -2.79 16.34 0.24
CA PHE A 136 -3.15 16.64 1.63
C PHE A 136 -3.40 18.13 1.88
N ARG A 137 -3.55 18.91 0.80
CA ARG A 137 -3.74 20.35 0.85
C ARG A 137 -5.13 20.74 0.36
N ASN A 138 -5.69 21.77 0.96
CA ASN A 138 -6.91 22.43 0.53
C ASN A 138 -6.71 23.15 -0.82
N PRO A 139 -7.81 23.53 -1.50
CA PRO A 139 -7.73 24.29 -2.75
C PRO A 139 -6.99 25.63 -2.64
N ASP A 140 -7.03 26.27 -1.46
CA ASP A 140 -6.32 27.51 -1.15
C ASP A 140 -4.82 27.30 -0.85
N GLY A 141 -4.35 26.04 -0.84
CA GLY A 141 -2.97 25.66 -0.60
C GLY A 141 -2.61 25.39 0.86
N THR A 142 -3.52 25.64 1.81
CA THR A 142 -3.36 25.27 3.24
C THR A 142 -3.43 23.76 3.44
N THR A 143 -2.98 23.25 4.58
CA THR A 143 -3.02 21.83 4.92
C THR A 143 -4.39 21.36 5.42
N ARG A 144 -4.76 20.11 5.09
CA ARG A 144 -5.87 19.37 5.71
C ARG A 144 -5.47 18.60 6.97
N ILE A 145 -4.18 18.62 7.32
CA ILE A 145 -3.67 17.97 8.52
C ILE A 145 -3.89 18.90 9.70
N ARG A 146 -4.80 18.52 10.61
CA ARG A 146 -5.08 19.30 11.83
C ARG A 146 -3.94 19.22 12.84
N ALA A 147 -3.36 18.03 13.00
CA ALA A 147 -2.21 17.83 13.85
C ALA A 147 -1.36 16.65 13.34
N LEU A 148 -0.04 16.80 13.50
CA LEU A 148 0.96 15.79 13.19
C LEU A 148 1.83 15.59 14.43
N TRP A 149 1.82 14.39 14.99
CA TRP A 149 2.75 14.02 16.06
C TRP A 149 3.85 13.11 15.51
N ASP A 150 5.09 13.58 15.52
CA ASP A 150 6.26 12.78 15.18
C ASP A 150 6.96 12.30 16.44
N GLN A 151 6.73 11.04 16.80
CA GLN A 151 7.33 10.40 17.98
C GLN A 151 8.86 10.27 17.86
N SER A 152 9.44 10.34 16.65
CA SER A 152 10.88 10.21 16.44
C SER A 152 11.67 11.51 16.67
N ILE A 153 10.99 12.66 16.74
CA ILE A 153 11.63 13.97 16.87
C ILE A 153 11.55 14.44 18.31
N SER A 154 12.69 14.46 19.02
CA SER A 154 12.73 14.99 20.38
C SER A 154 12.46 16.49 20.40
N GLY A 155 11.60 16.95 21.31
CA GLY A 155 11.28 18.36 21.40
C GLY A 155 10.06 18.63 22.27
N ASN A 156 8.96 19.02 21.63
CA ASN A 156 7.73 19.47 22.28
C ASN A 156 6.62 18.41 22.14
N PRO A 157 6.60 17.38 23.01
CA PRO A 157 5.60 16.33 22.92
C PRO A 157 4.19 16.89 23.23
N PRO A 158 3.12 16.24 22.74
CA PRO A 158 1.76 16.61 23.14
C PRO A 158 1.58 16.51 24.67
N GLU A 159 0.61 17.25 25.21
CA GLU A 159 0.37 17.28 26.65
C GLU A 159 0.11 15.88 27.23
N GLY A 160 0.86 15.53 28.28
CA GLY A 160 0.79 14.22 28.94
C GLY A 160 1.69 13.15 28.32
N TYR A 161 2.43 13.46 27.26
CA TYR A 161 3.42 12.58 26.64
C TYR A 161 4.84 13.09 26.88
N PHE A 162 5.82 12.18 26.80
CA PHE A 162 7.23 12.48 27.10
C PHE A 162 8.16 12.34 25.88
N LEU A 163 7.62 11.99 24.71
CA LEU A 163 8.38 11.65 23.52
C LEU A 163 7.77 12.32 22.28
N GLY A 164 8.62 12.69 21.34
CA GLY A 164 8.21 13.24 20.07
C GLY A 164 7.98 14.75 20.10
N THR A 165 7.50 15.24 18.96
CA THR A 165 7.12 16.64 18.76
C THR A 165 5.80 16.72 18.03
N GLU A 166 4.87 17.50 18.58
CA GLU A 166 3.60 17.83 17.93
C GLU A 166 3.76 19.06 17.03
N TYR A 167 3.17 18.99 15.84
CA TYR A 167 3.04 20.10 14.90
C TYR A 167 1.56 20.37 14.64
N THR A 168 1.17 21.61 14.88
CA THR A 168 -0.19 22.13 14.67
C THR A 168 -0.45 22.45 13.20
N GLN A 169 -1.72 22.57 12.83
CA GLN A 169 -2.13 23.02 11.51
C GLN A 169 -1.48 24.36 11.12
N GLU A 170 -1.35 25.28 12.08
CA GLU A 170 -0.73 26.60 11.89
C GLU A 170 0.76 26.46 11.57
N GLN A 171 1.49 25.61 12.29
CA GLN A 171 2.91 25.36 12.01
C GLN A 171 3.12 24.68 10.65
N ILE A 172 2.26 23.73 10.29
CA ILE A 172 2.31 23.07 8.97
C ILE A 172 2.01 24.08 7.86
N ASN A 173 1.02 24.95 8.04
CA ASN A 173 0.73 26.02 7.09
C ASN A 173 1.88 27.03 6.96
N ALA A 174 2.52 27.39 8.08
CA ALA A 174 3.72 28.22 8.06
C ALA A 174 4.84 27.54 7.27
N ALA A 175 5.08 26.24 7.48
CA ALA A 175 6.02 25.46 6.68
C ALA A 175 5.65 25.47 5.19
N LEU A 176 4.39 25.22 4.85
CA LEU A 176 3.91 25.21 3.46
C LEU A 176 4.00 26.57 2.75
N SER A 177 4.06 27.67 3.50
CA SER A 177 4.24 29.02 2.94
C SER A 177 5.68 29.28 2.48
N GLU A 178 6.65 28.49 2.96
CA GLU A 178 8.04 28.57 2.52
C GLU A 178 8.21 27.92 1.15
N GLN A 179 8.91 28.62 0.25
CA GLN A 179 9.11 28.19 -1.14
C GLN A 179 10.14 27.05 -1.28
N VAL A 180 11.03 26.90 -0.30
CA VAL A 180 12.15 25.97 -0.35
C VAL A 180 11.97 24.90 0.70
N LYS A 181 12.01 23.63 0.28
CA LYS A 181 11.81 22.46 1.15
C LYS A 181 12.68 22.48 2.41
N ALA A 182 13.95 22.90 2.29
CA ALA A 182 14.85 23.03 3.44
C ALA A 182 14.33 24.01 4.52
N ARG A 183 13.59 25.07 4.15
CA ARG A 183 12.97 25.98 5.11
C ARG A 183 11.67 25.43 5.68
N GLN A 184 10.90 24.67 4.89
CA GLN A 184 9.76 23.92 5.40
C GLN A 184 10.21 22.97 6.51
N GLU A 185 11.30 22.23 6.26
CA GLU A 185 11.91 21.28 7.20
C GLU A 185 12.55 21.95 8.43
N GLN A 186 12.82 23.25 8.40
CA GLN A 186 13.23 23.99 9.61
C GLN A 186 12.06 24.24 10.56
N ILE A 187 10.84 24.37 10.03
CA ILE A 187 9.62 24.62 10.81
C ILE A 187 8.99 23.27 11.22
N VAL A 188 8.82 22.36 10.27
CA VAL A 188 8.30 21.01 10.47
C VAL A 188 9.31 20.01 9.89
N PRO A 189 10.31 19.55 10.68
CA PRO A 189 11.32 18.58 10.24
C PRO A 189 10.80 17.15 10.05
N SER A 190 9.52 16.89 10.32
CA SER A 190 8.95 15.55 10.13
C SER A 190 8.94 15.15 8.66
N ARG A 191 9.46 13.95 8.39
CA ARG A 191 9.52 13.35 7.05
C ARG A 191 9.08 11.90 7.11
N ASP A 192 8.28 11.50 6.13
CA ASP A 192 8.02 10.10 5.84
C ASP A 192 9.09 9.56 4.88
N ILE A 193 10.13 8.95 5.45
CA ILE A 193 11.25 8.40 4.68
C ILE A 193 10.85 7.09 3.99
N SER A 194 9.94 6.32 4.60
CA SER A 194 9.46 5.06 4.03
C SER A 194 8.47 5.29 2.89
N GLY A 195 7.70 6.38 2.93
CA GLY A 195 6.60 6.67 2.01
C GLY A 195 5.32 5.87 2.28
N HIS A 196 5.37 4.88 3.19
CA HIS A 196 4.25 3.99 3.48
C HIS A 196 3.05 4.75 4.05
N GLY A 197 3.25 5.55 5.09
CA GLY A 197 2.20 6.36 5.70
C GLY A 197 1.60 7.40 4.75
N THR A 198 2.42 7.98 3.87
CA THR A 198 1.97 8.88 2.80
C THR A 198 1.06 8.13 1.81
N SER A 199 1.43 6.93 1.38
CA SER A 199 0.59 6.11 0.50
C SER A 199 -0.72 5.68 1.17
N VAL A 200 -0.65 5.25 2.43
CA VAL A 200 -1.82 4.87 3.24
C VAL A 200 -2.78 6.05 3.40
N ALA A 201 -2.28 7.23 3.74
CA ALA A 201 -3.06 8.45 3.84
C ALA A 201 -3.68 8.86 2.49
N GLY A 202 -2.95 8.62 1.39
CA GLY A 202 -3.44 8.85 0.03
C GLY A 202 -4.65 7.98 -0.31
N VAL A 203 -4.58 6.68 -0.05
CA VAL A 203 -5.70 5.75 -0.24
C VAL A 203 -6.90 6.13 0.63
N ALA A 204 -6.65 6.42 1.91
CA ALA A 204 -7.71 6.74 2.86
C ALA A 204 -8.40 8.08 2.55
N ALA A 205 -7.64 9.14 2.28
CA ALA A 205 -8.15 10.50 2.30
C ALA A 205 -7.48 11.47 1.31
N GLY A 206 -6.62 11.01 0.39
CA GLY A 206 -6.03 11.87 -0.66
C GLY A 206 -7.10 12.54 -1.52
N ASN A 207 -6.96 13.82 -1.85
CA ASN A 207 -7.95 14.52 -2.67
C ASN A 207 -7.71 14.35 -4.19
N GLY A 208 -6.66 13.64 -4.59
CA GLY A 208 -6.33 13.33 -5.97
C GLY A 208 -5.65 14.46 -6.76
N ARG A 209 -5.38 15.62 -6.15
CA ARG A 209 -4.76 16.78 -6.85
C ARG A 209 -3.36 16.51 -7.38
N GLY A 210 -2.65 15.53 -6.82
CA GLY A 210 -1.35 15.05 -7.30
C GLY A 210 -1.43 14.12 -8.51
N SER A 211 -2.64 13.77 -8.97
CA SER A 211 -2.87 12.89 -10.10
C SER A 211 -3.60 13.59 -11.25
N VAL A 212 -3.23 13.26 -12.48
CA VAL A 212 -3.89 13.79 -13.69
C VAL A 212 -5.37 13.41 -13.66
N GLY A 213 -6.25 14.40 -13.73
CA GLY A 213 -7.71 14.18 -13.70
C GLY A 213 -8.26 13.65 -12.37
N GLY A 214 -7.48 13.63 -11.29
CA GLY A 214 -7.95 13.15 -9.98
C GLY A 214 -8.13 11.64 -9.88
N ILE A 215 -7.53 10.86 -10.79
CA ILE A 215 -7.71 9.41 -10.89
C ILE A 215 -7.30 8.63 -9.63
N TYR A 216 -6.41 9.19 -8.80
CA TYR A 216 -5.95 8.59 -7.55
C TYR A 216 -6.50 9.29 -6.30
N MET A 217 -7.69 9.89 -6.41
CA MET A 217 -8.43 10.35 -5.24
C MET A 217 -8.63 9.18 -4.26
N GLY A 218 -8.50 9.43 -2.96
CA GLY A 218 -8.75 8.50 -1.86
C GLY A 218 -10.23 8.40 -1.47
N VAL A 219 -10.54 7.56 -0.49
CA VAL A 219 -11.93 7.23 -0.10
C VAL A 219 -12.66 8.41 0.54
N ALA A 220 -12.01 9.15 1.44
CA ALA A 220 -12.56 10.29 2.17
C ALA A 220 -11.82 11.59 1.81
N PRO A 221 -11.91 12.09 0.56
CA PRO A 221 -11.09 13.21 0.09
C PRO A 221 -11.42 14.56 0.76
N GLN A 222 -12.53 14.65 1.49
CA GLN A 222 -12.95 15.83 2.25
C GLN A 222 -12.74 15.68 3.76
N SER A 223 -12.20 14.55 4.24
CA SER A 223 -11.84 14.41 5.65
C SER A 223 -10.63 15.26 6.00
N GLU A 224 -10.56 15.65 7.26
CA GLU A 224 -9.37 16.25 7.85
C GLU A 224 -8.48 15.16 8.46
N LEU A 225 -7.18 15.40 8.53
CA LEU A 225 -6.19 14.37 8.86
C LEU A 225 -5.61 14.58 10.26
N LEU A 226 -5.49 13.47 10.99
CA LEU A 226 -4.63 13.35 12.17
C LEU A 226 -3.50 12.38 11.85
N ILE A 227 -2.25 12.82 12.01
CA ILE A 227 -1.11 11.99 11.64
C ILE A 227 -0.28 11.69 12.88
N VAL A 228 0.02 10.42 13.09
CA VAL A 228 1.00 9.99 14.09
C VAL A 228 2.08 9.22 13.36
N LYS A 229 3.28 9.78 13.33
CA LYS A 229 4.47 9.04 12.92
C LYS A 229 5.01 8.29 14.12
N LEU A 230 4.97 6.98 14.05
CA LEU A 230 5.47 6.11 15.10
C LEU A 230 6.99 6.25 15.24
N GLY A 231 7.45 6.28 16.49
CA GLY A 231 8.85 6.53 16.81
C GLY A 231 9.74 5.37 16.43
N ASN A 232 11.00 5.66 16.07
CA ASN A 232 12.00 4.62 15.91
C ASN A 232 12.24 3.96 17.27
N PRO A 233 12.22 2.63 17.39
CA PRO A 233 12.73 2.00 18.59
C PRO A 233 14.23 2.26 18.72
N ARG A 234 14.77 1.99 19.91
CA ARG A 234 16.23 1.92 20.14
C ARG A 234 16.86 1.06 19.01
N GLN A 235 18.03 1.49 18.52
CA GLN A 235 18.65 1.07 17.25
C GLN A 235 18.19 -0.33 16.71
N GLY A 236 17.60 -0.33 15.52
CA GLY A 236 17.44 -1.53 14.68
C GLY A 236 16.09 -2.26 14.69
N GLY A 237 15.02 -1.69 15.26
CA GLY A 237 13.70 -2.35 15.31
C GLY A 237 12.55 -1.60 14.62
N PHE A 238 11.34 -2.17 14.74
CA PHE A 238 10.05 -1.50 14.48
C PHE A 238 9.47 -0.80 15.72
N PRO A 239 8.62 0.24 15.55
CA PRO A 239 7.92 0.88 16.67
C PRO A 239 7.22 -0.15 17.56
N ARG A 240 7.24 0.04 18.88
CA ARG A 240 6.71 -0.97 19.81
C ARG A 240 5.22 -0.73 20.04
N THR A 241 4.55 -1.72 20.62
CA THR A 241 3.14 -1.62 21.01
C THR A 241 2.87 -0.42 21.93
N THR A 242 3.87 0.04 22.71
CA THR A 242 3.75 1.24 23.55
C THR A 242 3.61 2.53 22.74
N GLU A 243 4.41 2.71 21.70
CA GLU A 243 4.33 3.86 20.80
C GLU A 243 2.98 3.88 20.06
N LEU A 244 2.52 2.71 19.64
CA LEU A 244 1.21 2.53 19.01
C LEU A 244 0.06 2.87 19.96
N MET A 245 0.06 2.34 21.19
CA MET A 245 -0.96 2.63 22.20
C MET A 245 -1.03 4.13 22.51
N GLN A 246 0.12 4.79 22.64
CA GLN A 246 0.17 6.25 22.82
C GLN A 246 -0.37 6.99 21.60
N GLY A 247 -0.05 6.53 20.38
CA GLY A 247 -0.59 7.10 19.15
C GLY A 247 -2.12 7.03 19.10
N VAL A 248 -2.71 5.90 19.50
CA VAL A 248 -4.17 5.74 19.57
C VAL A 248 -4.78 6.65 20.63
N ASP A 249 -4.23 6.70 21.85
CA ASP A 249 -4.71 7.61 22.91
C ASP A 249 -4.66 9.07 22.46
N TYR A 250 -3.57 9.47 21.81
CA TYR A 250 -3.39 10.83 21.27
C TYR A 250 -4.48 11.18 20.26
N VAL A 251 -4.74 10.29 19.30
CA VAL A 251 -5.79 10.48 18.28
C VAL A 251 -7.17 10.62 18.93
N LEU A 252 -7.49 9.78 19.92
CA LEU A 252 -8.77 9.85 20.63
C LEU A 252 -8.91 11.16 21.40
N ARG A 253 -7.86 11.63 22.09
CA ARG A 253 -7.87 12.93 22.78
C ARG A 253 -8.07 14.09 21.81
N LYS A 254 -7.40 14.08 20.65
CA LYS A 254 -7.59 15.10 19.61
C LYS A 254 -9.00 15.08 19.03
N ALA A 255 -9.56 13.90 18.79
CA ALA A 255 -10.94 13.77 18.33
C ALA A 255 -11.94 14.38 19.34
N LEU A 256 -11.72 14.15 20.64
CA LEU A 256 -12.52 14.75 21.72
C LEU A 256 -12.30 16.28 21.82
N GLU A 257 -11.06 16.74 21.74
CA GLU A 257 -10.68 18.16 21.73
C GLU A 257 -11.41 18.91 20.59
N TYR A 258 -11.37 18.35 19.38
CA TYR A 258 -12.01 18.91 18.19
C TYR A 258 -13.52 18.65 18.11
N ARG A 259 -14.05 17.79 18.98
CA ARG A 259 -15.46 17.34 18.97
C ARG A 259 -15.88 16.76 17.62
N MET A 260 -15.00 15.98 17.01
CA MET A 260 -15.22 15.35 15.71
C MET A 260 -15.10 13.82 15.83
N PRO A 261 -15.93 13.07 15.11
CA PRO A 261 -15.74 11.62 14.99
C PRO A 261 -14.43 11.31 14.26
N VAL A 262 -13.79 10.20 14.61
CA VAL A 262 -12.52 9.77 14.02
C VAL A 262 -12.57 8.32 13.56
N ALA A 263 -12.06 8.06 12.35
CA ALA A 263 -11.70 6.72 11.88
C ALA A 263 -10.18 6.56 12.00
N ILE A 264 -9.73 5.56 12.75
CA ILE A 264 -8.30 5.32 13.00
C ILE A 264 -7.83 4.18 12.11
N ASN A 265 -6.91 4.48 11.20
CA ASN A 265 -6.22 3.49 10.40
C ASN A 265 -4.85 3.17 11.02
N ILE A 266 -4.65 1.89 11.34
CA ILE A 266 -3.40 1.34 11.84
C ILE A 266 -2.92 0.33 10.80
N SER A 267 -2.03 0.75 9.91
CA SER A 267 -1.43 -0.12 8.89
C SER A 267 -0.12 -0.75 9.40
N PHE A 268 -0.09 -1.06 10.69
CA PHE A 268 0.95 -1.79 11.39
C PHE A 268 0.33 -2.98 12.12
N GLY A 269 0.95 -4.15 12.00
CA GLY A 269 0.48 -5.38 12.64
C GLY A 269 1.63 -6.15 13.28
N ASN A 270 1.31 -6.95 14.29
CA ASN A 270 2.19 -7.96 14.85
C ASN A 270 1.40 -9.24 15.11
N THR A 271 2.10 -10.36 15.28
CA THR A 271 1.50 -11.70 15.51
C THR A 271 1.72 -12.17 16.96
N TYR A 272 1.65 -11.26 17.93
CA TYR A 272 1.84 -11.62 19.35
C TYR A 272 0.53 -12.04 20.00
N GLY A 273 0.54 -13.23 20.62
CA GLY A 273 -0.59 -13.77 21.38
C GLY A 273 -1.37 -14.84 20.62
N SER A 274 -2.26 -15.54 21.33
CA SER A 274 -3.18 -16.50 20.72
C SER A 274 -4.17 -15.76 19.82
N HIS A 275 -4.48 -16.34 18.66
CA HIS A 275 -5.57 -15.88 17.79
C HIS A 275 -6.95 -16.36 18.25
N GLU A 276 -6.99 -17.12 19.35
CA GLU A 276 -8.22 -17.42 20.07
C GLU A 276 -8.53 -16.29 21.07
N PRO A 277 -9.74 -15.72 21.03
CA PRO A 277 -10.15 -14.73 22.02
C PRO A 277 -10.43 -15.43 23.36
N TYR A 278 -9.37 -15.64 24.15
CA TYR A 278 -9.34 -16.16 25.52
C TYR A 278 -9.95 -17.57 25.76
N ASN A 279 -9.11 -18.48 26.29
CA ASN A 279 -9.50 -19.49 27.27
C ASN A 279 -8.89 -19.10 28.62
#